data_AF-A0A258N850-F1
#
_entry.id   AF-A0A258N850-F1
#
_cell.length_a   1.000
_cell.length_b   1.000
_cell.length_c   1.000
_cell.angle_alpha   90.00
_cell.angle_beta   90.00
_cell.angle_gamma   90.00
#
_symmetry.space_group_name_H-M   'P 1'
#
loop_
_entity.id
_entity.type
_entity.pdbx_description
1 polymer ?
#
loop_
_entity_poly.entity_id
_entity_poly.type
_entity_poly.pdbx_seq_one_letter_code
_entity_poly.pdbx_strand_id
1 'polypeptide(L)'
;MAQFSVGANTLMAESNELDATLEEAGTFRELGCRPLQVLTAMKPYSVDQLAGMQITPQQGEQVQAIWHALQEEMAGWSSWSEHQVLDHAGHDIQFDNPQVVVEAVRSVVEAARSNRCDPLFW
;
A
#
# COMPACT_ATOMS: atom_id res chain seq x y z
N MET A 1 4.16 -29.92 -26.37
CA MET A 1 3.92 -29.60 -24.95
C MET A 1 5.18 -28.99 -24.34
N ALA A 2 5.41 -27.67 -24.50
CA ALA A 2 6.63 -27.00 -24.01
C ALA A 2 6.37 -25.59 -23.43
N GLN A 3 5.13 -25.28 -23.04
CA GLN A 3 4.76 -23.97 -22.48
C GLN A 3 4.57 -23.98 -20.96
N PHE A 4 4.54 -25.14 -20.31
CA PHE A 4 4.36 -25.27 -18.85
C PHE A 4 5.66 -25.15 -18.03
N SER A 5 6.83 -25.34 -18.64
CA SER A 5 8.11 -25.34 -17.91
C SER A 5 8.70 -23.94 -17.69
N VAL A 6 8.43 -22.99 -18.60
CA VAL A 6 8.98 -21.64 -18.48
C VAL A 6 8.27 -20.87 -17.37
N GLY A 7 6.93 -20.94 -17.29
CA GLY A 7 6.17 -20.25 -16.25
C GLY A 7 6.48 -20.70 -14.82
N ALA A 8 6.70 -21.99 -14.60
CA ALA A 8 7.05 -22.51 -13.26
C ALA A 8 8.47 -22.11 -12.81
N ASN A 9 9.43 -22.11 -13.74
CA ASN A 9 10.80 -21.68 -13.43
C ASN A 9 10.88 -20.16 -13.20
N THR A 10 10.08 -19.38 -13.92
CA THR A 10 9.93 -17.94 -13.66
C THR A 10 9.30 -17.70 -12.29
N LEU A 11 8.22 -18.42 -11.92
CA LEU A 11 7.59 -18.39 -10.59
C LEU A 11 8.54 -18.74 -9.44
N MET A 12 9.41 -19.72 -9.65
CA MET A 12 10.43 -20.06 -8.66
C MET A 12 11.53 -19.00 -8.58
N ALA A 13 11.95 -18.45 -9.71
CA ALA A 13 12.94 -17.38 -9.73
C ALA A 13 12.42 -16.09 -9.07
N GLU A 14 11.19 -15.67 -9.38
CA GLU A 14 10.58 -14.49 -8.75
C GLU A 14 10.28 -14.71 -7.26
N SER A 15 9.93 -15.93 -6.85
CA SER A 15 9.81 -16.28 -5.43
C SER A 15 11.13 -16.20 -4.67
N ASN A 16 12.27 -16.50 -5.32
CA ASN A 16 13.58 -16.43 -4.67
C ASN A 16 14.07 -14.99 -4.47
N GLU A 17 13.65 -14.06 -5.33
CA GLU A 17 14.02 -12.64 -5.24
C GLU A 17 13.04 -11.81 -4.40
N LEU A 18 11.91 -12.40 -3.97
CA LEU A 18 10.89 -11.71 -3.20
C LEU A 18 11.44 -11.17 -1.88
N ASP A 19 12.19 -11.99 -1.14
CA ASP A 19 12.75 -11.59 0.15
C ASP A 19 13.73 -10.43 0.01
N ALA A 20 14.63 -10.49 -0.98
CA ALA A 20 15.56 -9.41 -1.28
C ALA A 20 14.84 -8.13 -1.70
N THR A 21 13.77 -8.25 -2.51
CA THR A 21 12.94 -7.12 -2.92
C THR A 21 12.24 -6.47 -1.73
N LEU A 22 11.71 -7.26 -0.80
CA LEU A 22 11.05 -6.76 0.41
C LEU A 22 12.06 -6.13 1.38
N GLU A 23 13.26 -6.71 1.50
CA GLU A 23 14.34 -6.16 2.31
C GLU A 23 14.78 -4.79 1.77
N GLU A 24 15.03 -4.69 0.47
CA GLU A 24 15.34 -3.42 -0.18
C GLU A 24 14.20 -2.41 -0.02
N ALA A 25 12.96 -2.81 -0.30
CA ALA A 25 11.79 -1.95 -0.16
C ALA A 25 11.64 -1.41 1.27
N GLY A 26 11.96 -2.25 2.27
CA GLY A 26 11.94 -1.91 3.68
C GLY A 26 12.92 -0.80 4.08
N THR A 27 13.89 -0.47 3.23
CA THR A 27 14.85 0.63 3.44
C THR A 27 14.30 2.00 3.05
N PHE A 28 13.23 2.09 2.26
CA PHE A 28 12.66 3.36 1.80
C PHE A 28 11.68 3.98 2.81
N ARG A 29 12.16 4.28 4.03
CA ARG A 29 11.35 4.91 5.09
C ARG A 29 11.50 6.43 5.20
N GLU A 30 12.31 7.03 4.33
CA GLU A 30 12.59 8.47 4.33
C GLU A 30 12.33 9.05 2.93
N LEU A 31 11.14 9.61 2.73
CA LEU A 31 10.74 10.27 1.50
C LEU A 31 11.07 11.77 1.50
N GLY A 32 11.54 12.31 2.62
CA GLY A 32 11.88 13.72 2.78
C GLY A 32 10.60 14.54 2.70
N CYS A 33 10.50 15.41 1.70
CA CYS A 33 9.29 16.21 1.48
C CYS A 33 8.52 15.82 0.20
N ARG A 34 8.87 14.68 -0.42
CA ARG A 34 8.12 14.16 -1.58
C ARG A 34 6.64 13.99 -1.21
N PRO A 35 5.69 14.44 -2.04
CA PRO A 35 4.27 14.33 -1.72
C PRO A 35 3.86 12.88 -1.54
N LEU A 36 3.20 12.59 -0.42
CA LEU A 36 2.70 11.27 -0.09
C LEU A 36 1.21 11.35 0.27
N GLN A 37 0.40 10.51 -0.35
CA GLN A 37 -1.00 10.31 0.03
C GLN A 37 -1.16 8.87 0.46
N VAL A 38 -1.61 8.64 1.68
CA VAL A 38 -1.88 7.30 2.23
C VAL A 38 -3.39 7.15 2.38
N LEU A 39 -3.98 6.22 1.64
CA LEU A 39 -5.40 5.87 1.75
C LEU A 39 -5.52 4.50 2.40
N THR A 40 -6.09 4.43 3.60
CA THR A 40 -6.15 3.19 4.39
C THR A 40 -7.56 2.64 4.45
N ALA A 41 -7.75 1.48 3.83
CA ALA A 41 -8.97 0.69 3.93
C ALA A 41 -9.14 0.12 5.34
N MET A 42 -10.26 0.43 5.99
CA MET A 42 -10.60 -0.02 7.34
C MET A 42 -12.02 -0.60 7.44
N LYS A 43 -12.64 -0.97 6.31
CA LYS A 43 -13.86 -1.76 6.35
C LYS A 43 -13.60 -3.07 7.12
N PRO A 44 -14.43 -3.42 8.12
CA PRO A 44 -14.31 -4.69 8.82
C PRO A 44 -14.31 -5.87 7.85
N TYR A 45 -13.48 -6.87 8.10
CA TYR A 45 -13.49 -8.09 7.30
C TYR A 45 -14.85 -8.78 7.38
N SER A 46 -15.37 -9.19 6.22
CA SER A 46 -16.56 -10.04 6.15
C SER A 46 -16.25 -11.47 6.64
N VAL A 47 -17.30 -12.23 6.94
CA VAL A 47 -17.18 -13.65 7.32
C VAL A 47 -16.43 -14.45 6.25
N ASP A 48 -16.74 -14.21 4.97
CA ASP A 48 -16.09 -14.92 3.86
C ASP A 48 -14.61 -14.54 3.72
N GLN A 49 -14.25 -13.27 3.98
CA GLN A 49 -12.87 -12.82 3.99
C GLN A 49 -12.08 -13.47 5.13
N LEU A 50 -12.63 -13.47 6.36
CA LEU A 50 -12.00 -14.13 7.51
C LEU A 50 -11.81 -15.64 7.26
N ALA A 51 -12.81 -16.30 6.66
CA ALA A 51 -12.73 -17.70 6.29
C ALA A 51 -11.66 -17.96 5.21
N GLY A 52 -11.58 -17.12 4.18
CA GLY A 52 -10.56 -17.19 3.13
C GLY A 52 -9.15 -16.95 3.65
N MET A 53 -9.00 -16.08 4.66
CA MET A 53 -7.74 -15.83 5.36
C MET A 53 -7.42 -16.90 6.42
N GLN A 54 -8.35 -17.80 6.73
CA GLN A 54 -8.23 -18.84 7.77
C GLN A 54 -7.94 -18.26 9.17
N ILE A 55 -8.54 -17.12 9.49
CA ILE A 55 -8.38 -16.45 10.78
C ILE A 55 -9.72 -16.27 11.50
N THR A 56 -9.66 -16.20 12.82
CA THR A 56 -10.81 -15.85 13.66
C THR A 56 -11.15 -14.36 13.57
N PRO A 57 -12.38 -13.94 13.95
CA PRO A 57 -12.73 -12.52 14.00
C PRO A 57 -11.78 -11.69 14.87
N GLN A 58 -11.39 -12.20 16.04
CA GLN A 58 -10.44 -11.54 16.94
C GLN A 58 -9.06 -11.34 16.29
N GLN A 59 -8.58 -12.35 15.55
CA GLN A 59 -7.34 -12.20 14.77
C GLN A 59 -7.53 -11.21 13.62
N GLY A 60 -8.70 -11.15 13.00
CA GLY A 60 -9.04 -10.13 12.00
C GLY A 60 -8.91 -8.71 12.54
N GLU A 61 -9.43 -8.45 13.74
CA GLU A 61 -9.27 -7.17 14.44
C GLU A 61 -7.79 -6.85 14.72
N GLN A 62 -7.00 -7.85 15.14
CA GLN A 62 -5.55 -7.68 15.35
C GLN A 62 -4.82 -7.35 14.04
N VAL A 63 -5.16 -8.03 12.94
CA VAL A 63 -4.60 -7.75 11.61
C VAL A 63 -4.96 -6.33 11.18
N GLN A 64 -6.20 -5.88 11.36
CA GLN A 64 -6.61 -4.51 11.02
C GLN A 64 -5.88 -3.46 11.88
N ALA A 65 -5.68 -3.74 13.17
CA ALA A 65 -4.94 -2.83 14.04
C ALA A 65 -3.46 -2.71 13.61
N ILE A 66 -2.81 -3.83 13.28
CA ILE A 66 -1.45 -3.84 12.74
C ILE A 66 -1.39 -3.10 11.40
N TRP A 67 -2.33 -3.37 10.51
CA TRP A 67 -2.43 -2.70 9.22
C TRP A 67 -2.54 -1.18 9.38
N HIS A 68 -3.44 -0.70 10.24
CA HIS A 68 -3.59 0.72 10.52
C HIS A 68 -2.28 1.35 11.03
N ALA A 69 -1.63 0.71 12.01
CA ALA A 69 -0.37 1.20 12.57
C ALA A 69 0.76 1.29 11.52
N LEU A 70 0.85 0.32 10.62
CA LEU A 70 1.83 0.34 9.52
C LEU A 70 1.56 1.47 8.52
N GLN A 71 0.30 1.75 8.22
CA GLN A 71 -0.08 2.84 7.33
C GLN A 71 0.13 4.22 7.97
N GLU A 72 -0.14 4.33 9.27
CA GLU A 72 0.18 5.53 10.06
C GLU A 72 1.70 5.78 10.10
N GLU A 73 2.51 4.73 10.28
CA GLU A 73 3.97 4.84 10.18
C GLU A 73 4.40 5.32 8.79
N MET A 74 3.82 4.75 7.73
CA MET A 74 4.11 5.12 6.34
C MET A 74 3.80 6.59 6.07
N ALA A 75 2.70 7.11 6.62
CA ALA A 75 2.38 8.53 6.53
C ALA A 75 3.47 9.41 7.16
N GLY A 76 4.23 8.90 8.12
CA GLY A 76 5.38 9.60 8.72
C GLY A 76 6.63 9.68 7.84
N TRP A 77 6.72 8.93 6.73
CA TRP A 77 7.93 8.90 5.89
C TRP A 77 8.16 10.19 5.11
N SER A 78 7.14 11.04 4.97
CA SER A 78 7.24 12.34 4.32
C SER A 78 6.79 13.46 5.25
N SER A 79 7.48 14.60 5.21
CA SER A 79 7.02 15.85 5.82
C SER A 79 5.88 16.52 5.05
N TRP A 80 5.57 16.01 3.86
CA TRP A 80 4.40 16.38 3.07
C TRP A 80 3.55 15.15 2.77
N SER A 81 2.95 14.62 3.82
CA SER A 81 1.99 13.54 3.75
C SER A 81 0.59 14.00 4.11
N GLU A 82 -0.39 13.27 3.58
CA GLU A 82 -1.74 13.25 4.10
C GLU A 82 -2.20 11.79 4.20
N HIS A 83 -2.88 11.47 5.30
CA HIS A 83 -3.35 10.13 5.61
C HIS A 83 -4.87 10.16 5.81
N GLN A 84 -5.59 9.41 4.99
CA GLN A 84 -7.03 9.27 5.08
C GLN A 84 -7.40 7.83 5.39
N VAL A 85 -8.18 7.66 6.46
CA VAL A 85 -8.68 6.36 6.90
C VAL A 85 -10.13 6.20 6.44
N LEU A 86 -10.41 5.11 5.72
CA LEU A 86 -11.68 4.84 5.06
C LEU A 86 -12.36 3.62 5.71
N ASP A 87 -13.25 3.89 6.66
CA ASP A 87 -13.99 2.89 7.43
C ASP A 87 -15.01 2.05 6.61
N HIS A 88 -15.37 2.51 5.42
CA HIS A 88 -16.35 1.88 4.53
C HIS A 88 -15.72 1.18 3.32
N ALA A 89 -14.42 1.42 3.05
CA ALA A 89 -13.71 0.88 1.91
C ALA A 89 -12.90 -0.36 2.30
N GLY A 90 -13.02 -1.42 1.49
CA GLY A 90 -12.19 -2.62 1.56
C GLY A 90 -10.87 -2.43 0.82
N HIS A 91 -10.13 -3.53 0.62
CA HIS A 91 -8.79 -3.53 0.03
C HIS A 91 -8.71 -2.75 -1.30
N ASP A 92 -9.71 -2.94 -2.16
CA ASP A 92 -9.81 -2.26 -3.45
C ASP A 92 -10.58 -0.93 -3.35
N ILE A 93 -9.97 0.07 -2.71
CA ILE A 93 -10.58 1.39 -2.48
C ILE A 93 -11.11 2.02 -3.77
N GLN A 94 -10.47 1.79 -4.92
CA GLN A 94 -10.89 2.33 -6.21
C GLN A 94 -12.29 1.87 -6.65
N PHE A 95 -12.81 0.75 -6.14
CA PHE A 95 -14.17 0.30 -6.42
C PHE A 95 -15.18 0.84 -5.40
N ASP A 96 -14.78 0.96 -4.14
CA ASP A 96 -15.67 1.45 -3.07
C ASP A 96 -15.80 2.98 -3.06
N ASN A 97 -14.69 3.69 -3.29
CA ASN A 97 -14.62 5.15 -3.28
C ASN A 97 -13.62 5.66 -4.35
N PRO A 98 -13.97 5.59 -5.66
CA PRO A 98 -13.06 5.98 -6.74
C PRO A 98 -12.62 7.44 -6.67
N GLN A 99 -13.47 8.32 -6.14
CA GLN A 99 -13.22 9.76 -6.14
C GLN A 99 -12.04 10.14 -5.24
N VAL A 100 -11.91 9.55 -4.05
CA VAL A 100 -10.78 9.82 -3.14
C VAL A 100 -9.45 9.37 -3.76
N VAL A 101 -9.46 8.28 -4.53
CA VAL A 101 -8.26 7.83 -5.27
C VAL A 101 -7.86 8.85 -6.34
N VAL A 102 -8.83 9.35 -7.12
CA VAL A 102 -8.57 10.37 -8.15
C VAL A 102 -8.03 11.66 -7.51
N GLU A 103 -8.58 12.08 -6.38
CA GLU A 103 -8.16 13.27 -5.66
C GLU A 103 -6.75 13.13 -5.09
N ALA A 104 -6.44 12.00 -4.45
CA ALA A 104 -5.11 11.69 -3.94
C ALA A 104 -4.06 11.72 -5.06
N VAL A 105 -4.35 11.07 -6.20
CA VAL A 105 -3.45 11.07 -7.37
C VAL A 105 -3.24 12.48 -7.91
N ARG A 106 -4.31 13.27 -8.07
CA ARG A 106 -4.21 14.66 -8.53
C ARG A 106 -3.37 15.50 -7.57
N SER A 107 -3.60 15.37 -6.27
CA SER A 107 -2.81 16.05 -5.23
C SER A 107 -1.32 15.77 -5.39
N VAL A 108 -0.92 14.50 -5.51
CA VAL A 108 0.50 14.11 -5.68
C VAL A 108 1.09 14.63 -7.00
N VAL A 109 0.35 14.58 -8.10
CA VAL A 109 0.82 15.04 -9.41
C VAL A 109 0.99 16.56 -9.47
N GLU A 110 0.01 17.31 -8.96
CA GLU A 110 0.08 18.77 -8.87
C GLU A 110 1.23 19.20 -7.96
N ALA A 111 1.37 18.51 -6.83
CA ALA A 111 2.47 18.67 -5.91
C ALA A 111 3.84 18.51 -6.57
N ALA A 112 4.05 17.39 -7.25
CA ALA A 112 5.30 17.09 -7.96
C ALA A 112 5.60 18.13 -9.05
N ARG A 113 4.59 18.55 -9.83
CA ARG A 113 4.74 19.56 -10.88
C ARG A 113 5.05 20.95 -10.35
N SER A 114 4.60 21.27 -9.13
CA SER A 114 4.88 22.55 -8.48
C SER A 114 6.30 22.67 -7.90
N ASN A 115 7.11 21.60 -7.97
CA ASN A 115 8.50 21.55 -7.53
C ASN A 115 8.73 22.10 -6.12
N ARG A 116 7.73 21.97 -5.22
CA ARG A 116 7.83 22.48 -3.84
C ARG A 116 8.91 21.80 -3.00
N CYS A 117 9.44 20.70 -3.51
CA CYS A 117 10.54 19.94 -2.94
C CYS A 117 11.67 19.83 -3.94
N ASP A 118 12.57 20.80 -3.88
CA ASP A 118 13.79 20.80 -4.66
C ASP A 118 14.97 20.98 -3.70
N PRO A 119 15.96 20.07 -3.69
CA PRO A 119 17.31 20.48 -3.35
C PRO A 119 18.17 20.73 -4.59
N LEU A 120 17.67 20.41 -5.80
CA LEU A 120 18.25 20.40 -7.17
C LEU A 120 18.07 19.02 -7.85
N PHE A 121 16.82 18.72 -8.25
CA PHE A 121 16.32 17.72 -9.21
C PHE A 121 16.63 16.21 -9.01
N TRP A 122 15.66 15.38 -9.45
CA TRP A 122 15.66 13.91 -9.49
C TRP A 122 16.84 13.30 -10.27
#